data_AF-A0A4R3M3M5-F1
#
_entry.id   AF-A0A4R3M3M5-F1
#
_cell.length_a   1.000
_cell.length_b   1.000
_cell.length_c   1.000
_cell.angle_alpha   90.00
_cell.angle_beta   90.00
_cell.angle_gamma   90.00
#
_symmetry.space_group_name_H-M   'P 1'
#
loop_
_entity.id
_entity.type
_entity.pdbx_description
1 polymer ?
#
loop_
_entity_poly.entity_id
_entity_poly.type
_entity_poly.pdbx_seq_one_letter_code
_entity_poly.pdbx_strand_id
1 'polypeptide(L)' 'MHAGLGLLRLPPDQFWRMTPRELAAALGGGAAPGGGLARPALDALMRRFPDAPRTRPETS' A
#
# COMPACT_ATOMS: atom_id res chain seq x y z
N MET A 1 -9.72 4.46 3.39
CA MET A 1 -8.96 3.99 2.21
C MET A 1 -9.84 4.14 0.97
N HIS A 2 -9.74 5.27 0.27
CA HIS A 2 -10.64 5.59 -0.86
C HIS A 2 -9.86 5.96 -2.13
N ALA A 3 -8.65 5.41 -2.30
CA ALA A 3 -7.73 5.85 -3.35
C ALA A 3 -7.89 5.12 -4.70
N GLY A 4 -8.54 3.95 -4.75
CA GLY A 4 -8.61 3.13 -5.97
C GLY A 4 -10.00 3.02 -6.60
N LEU A 5 -11.03 2.78 -5.79
CA LEU A 5 -12.36 2.37 -6.28
C LEU A 5 -13.24 3.55 -6.73
N GLY A 6 -13.09 4.74 -6.11
CA GLY A 6 -13.88 5.92 -6.45
C GLY A 6 -13.35 6.72 -7.65
N LEU A 7 -12.02 6.73 -7.85
CA LEU A 7 -11.36 7.52 -8.89
C LEU A 7 -11.31 6.78 -10.25
N LEU A 8 -11.14 5.46 -10.22
CA LEU A 8 -11.05 4.62 -11.42
C LEU A 8 -12.39 4.00 -11.85
N ARG A 9 -13.41 4.00 -10.96
CA ARG A 9 -14.71 3.33 -11.16
C ARG A 9 -14.60 1.84 -11.55
N LEU A 10 -13.51 1.19 -11.16
CA LEU A 10 -13.28 -0.22 -11.45
C LEU A 10 -14.00 -1.12 -10.44
N PRO A 11 -14.56 -2.28 -10.88
CA PRO A 11 -14.98 -3.33 -9.96
C PRO A 11 -13.81 -3.76 -9.06
N PRO A 12 -14.05 -4.05 -7.76
CA PRO A 12 -12.99 -4.44 -6.82
C PRO A 12 -12.12 -5.59 -7.33
N ASP A 13 -12.73 -6.60 -7.95
CA ASP A 13 -12.01 -7.77 -8.46
C ASP A 13 -11.07 -7.41 -9.61
N GLN A 14 -11.46 -6.48 -10.47
CA GLN A 14 -10.57 -6.02 -11.55
C GLN A 14 -9.41 -5.21 -10.98
N PHE A 15 -9.69 -4.32 -10.03
CA PHE A 15 -8.67 -3.53 -9.34
C PHE A 15 -7.59 -4.42 -8.69
N TRP A 16 -8.00 -5.47 -7.98
CA TRP A 16 -7.05 -6.38 -7.31
C TRP A 16 -6.32 -7.33 -8.27
N ARG A 17 -6.84 -7.55 -9.47
CA ARG A 17 -6.19 -8.35 -10.51
C ARG A 17 -5.21 -7.56 -11.38
N MET A 18 -5.25 -6.22 -11.32
CA MET A 18 -4.34 -5.37 -12.08
C MET A 18 -2.91 -5.48 -11.57
N THR A 19 -1.97 -5.48 -12.51
CA THR A 19 -0.56 -5.35 -12.17
C THR A 19 -0.26 -3.92 -11.69
N PRO A 20 0.78 -3.72 -10.86
CA PRO A 20 1.18 -2.38 -10.41
C PRO A 20 1.44 -1.38 -11.55
N ARG A 21 1.90 -1.87 -12.72
CA ARG A 21 2.12 -1.05 -13.92
C ARG A 21 0.80 -0.57 -14.54
N GLU A 22 -0.20 -1.45 -14.63
CA GLU A 22 -1.53 -1.12 -15.13
C GLU A 22 -2.25 -0.17 -14.18
N LEU A 23 -2.10 -0.36 -12.86
CA LEU A 23 -2.66 0.54 -11.86
C LEU A 23 -2.07 1.96 -11.97
N ALA A 24 -0.75 2.08 -12.14
CA ALA A 24 -0.10 3.38 -12.32
C ALA A 24 -0.62 4.10 -13.57
N ALA A 25 -0.72 3.38 -14.70
CA ALA A 25 -1.27 3.92 -15.94
C ALA A 25 -2.73 4.39 -15.79
N ALA A 26 -3.58 3.60 -15.10
CA ALA A 26 -4.98 3.95 -14.88
C ALA A 26 -5.16 5.19 -13.99
N LEU A 27 -4.26 5.42 -13.03
CA LEU A 27 -4.28 6.58 -12.13
C LEU A 27 -3.78 7.89 -12.78
N GLY A 28 -3.54 7.90 -14.11
CA GLY A 28 -3.07 9.08 -14.84
C GLY A 28 -1.62 9.46 -14.57
N GLY A 29 -0.92 8.67 -13.75
CA GLY A 29 0.50 8.81 -13.49
C GLY A 29 1.25 7.80 -14.33
N GLY A 30 1.71 8.20 -15.53
CA GLY A 30 2.91 7.58 -16.08
C GLY A 30 3.93 7.58 -14.94
N ALA A 31 4.26 6.40 -14.42
CA ALA A 31 4.99 6.26 -13.17
C ALA A 31 6.22 7.15 -13.26
N ALA A 32 6.22 8.26 -12.52
CA ALA A 32 7.44 9.03 -12.35
C ALA A 32 8.47 8.01 -11.84
N PRO A 33 9.66 7.90 -12.43
CA PRO A 33 10.73 7.07 -11.90
C PRO A 33 11.30 7.77 -10.64
N GLY A 34 10.44 7.96 -9.64
CA GLY A 34 10.75 8.48 -8.33
C GLY A 34 10.55 7.34 -7.36
N GLY A 35 11.69 6.78 -6.91
CA GLY A 35 11.79 5.51 -6.21
C GLY A 35 10.73 5.29 -5.14
N GLY A 36 10.25 4.04 -5.08
CA GLY A 36 9.54 3.56 -3.91
C GLY A 36 10.31 3.85 -2.63
N LEU A 37 9.61 3.86 -1.50
CA LEU A 37 10.15 4.14 -0.17
C LEU A 37 11.57 3.58 -0.01
N ALA A 38 12.56 4.48 0.04
CA ALA A 38 13.94 4.06 0.16
C ALA A 38 14.15 3.31 1.47
N ARG A 39 15.06 2.31 1.47
CA ARG A 39 15.30 1.47 2.64
C ARG A 39 15.54 2.27 3.94
N PRO A 40 16.31 3.37 3.94
CA PRO A 40 16.51 4.18 5.15
C PRO A 40 15.23 4.82 5.69
N ALA A 41 14.30 5.20 4.82
CA ALA A 41 13.02 5.78 5.21
C ALA A 41 12.10 4.72 5.83
N LEU A 42 12.12 3.49 5.30
CA LEU A 42 11.44 2.36 5.93
C LEU A 42 12.00 2.06 7.32
N ASP A 43 13.33 2.02 7.47
CA ASP A 43 13.97 1.75 8.76
C ASP A 43 13.63 2.86 9.79
N ALA A 44 13.52 4.11 9.36
CA ALA A 44 13.06 5.21 10.21
C ALA A 44 11.61 5.03 10.68
N LEU A 45 10.72 4.54 9.81
CA LEU A 45 9.33 4.25 10.17
C LEU A 45 9.22 3.09 11.15
N MET A 46 9.98 2.00 10.95
CA MET A 46 10.00 0.86 11.86
C MET A 46 10.47 1.25 13.27
N ARG A 47 11.46 2.15 13.38
CA ARG A 47 11.87 2.69 14.68
C ARG A 47 10.81 3.58 15.31
N ARG A 48 10.07 4.33 14.50
CA ARG A 48 9.04 5.27 14.98
C ARG A 48 7.77 4.55 15.43
N PHE A 49 7.43 3.44 14.80
CA PHE A 49 6.24 2.65 15.07
C PHE A 49 6.63 1.17 15.28
N PRO A 50 7.21 0.83 16.44
CA PRO A 50 7.57 -0.55 16.73
C PRO A 50 6.30 -1.40 16.91
N ASP A 51 6.23 -2.53 16.21
CA ASP A 51 5.16 -3.51 16.42
C ASP A 51 5.33 -4.13 17.82
N ALA A 52 4.39 -3.84 18.72
CA ALA A 52 4.32 -4.55 19.98
C ALA A 52 3.83 -5.99 19.74
N PRO A 53 4.39 -7.00 20.43
CA PRO A 53 3.81 -8.34 20.40
C PRO A 53 2.36 -8.24 20.84
N ARG A 54 1.46 -8.73 19.98
CA ARG A 54 0.04 -8.83 20.29
C ARG A 54 -0.10 -9.90 21.37
N THR A 55 -0.01 -9.51 22.64
CA THR A 55 -0.31 -10.39 23.75
C THR A 55 -1.81 -10.66 23.70
N ARG A 56 -2.19 -11.79 23.10
CA ARG A 56 -3.52 -12.34 23.31
C ARG A 56 -3.55 -12.77 24.78
N PRO A 57 -4.47 -12.26 25.61
CA PRO A 57 -4.66 -12.85 26.92
C PRO A 57 -5.07 -14.30 26.69
N GLU A 58 -4.23 -15.24 27.10
CA GLU A 58 -4.61 -16.65 27.14
C GLU A 58 -5.71 -16.77 28.20
N THR A 59 -6.95 -16.75 27.74
CA THR A 59 -8.10 -17.12 28.56
C THR A 59 -8.01 -18.62 28.79
N SER A 60 -7.51 -19.00 29.97
CA SER A 60 -7.71 -20.31 30.58
C SER A 60 -9.04 -20.40 31.30
#